data_AF-X1I341-F1
#
_entry.id   AF-X1I341-F1
#
_cell.length_a   1.000
_cell.length_b   1.000
_cell.length_c   1.000
_cell.angle_alpha   90.00
_cell.angle_beta   90.00
_cell.angle_gamma   90.00
#
_symmetry.space_group_name_H-M   'P 1'
#
loop_
_entity.id
_entity.type
_entity.pdbx_description
1 polymer ?
#
loop_
_entity_poly.entity_id
_entity_poly.type
_entity_poly.pdbx_seq_one_letter_code
_entity_poly.pdbx_strand_id
1 'polypeptide(L)' 'MCPIKLVGFDLDDCLHNSTGLSERARIKGIDAMISLGLKIERQKALILIQEIVTDYGSNSSHHYEFHLI' A
#
# COMPACT_ATOMS: atom_id res chain seq x y z
N MET A 1 -24.81 -36.55 11.57
CA MET A 1 -24.15 -35.32 11.07
C MET A 1 -22.87 -35.72 10.37
N CYS A 2 -22.60 -35.21 9.16
CA CYS A 2 -21.34 -35.46 8.47
C CYS A 2 -20.30 -34.44 8.99
N PRO A 3 -19.12 -34.86 9.47
CA PRO A 3 -18.11 -33.94 9.97
C PRO A 3 -17.48 -33.13 8.82
N ILE A 4 -17.16 -31.85 9.09
CA ILE A 4 -16.38 -31.02 8.17
C ILE A 4 -15.01 -31.68 7.99
N LYS A 5 -14.60 -31.88 6.74
CA LYS A 5 -13.34 -32.56 6.39
C LYS A 5 -12.19 -31.62 6.08
N LEU A 6 -12.50 -30.37 5.70
CA LEU A 6 -11.51 -29.38 5.29
C LEU A 6 -12.09 -27.97 5.45
N VAL A 7 -11.25 -27.04 5.91
CA VAL A 7 -11.48 -25.60 5.85
C VAL A 7 -10.27 -24.99 5.17
N GLY A 8 -10.47 -24.35 4.02
CA GLY A 8 -9.44 -23.57 3.33
C GLY A 8 -9.55 -22.10 3.73
N PHE A 9 -8.41 -21.45 3.94
CA PHE A 9 -8.32 -20.02 4.19
C PHE A 9 -7.60 -19.36 3.03
N ASP A 10 -8.03 -18.14 2.71
CA ASP A 10 -7.26 -17.26 1.85
C ASP A 10 -6.04 -16.74 2.61
N LEU A 11 -4.98 -16.37 1.89
CA LEU A 11 -3.78 -15.83 2.52
C LEU A 11 -3.93 -14.32 2.74
N ASP A 12 -4.26 -13.59 1.67
CA ASP A 12 -4.32 -12.13 1.68
C ASP A 12 -5.61 -11.64 2.34
N ASP A 13 -5.46 -10.79 3.35
CA ASP A 13 -6.50 -10.17 4.17
C ASP A 13 -7.46 -11.17 4.86
N CYS A 14 -7.12 -12.46 4.87
CA CYS A 14 -7.77 -13.51 5.65
C CYS A 14 -6.84 -14.09 6.73
N LEU A 15 -5.62 -14.51 6.37
CA LEU A 15 -4.59 -14.90 7.35
C LEU A 15 -3.58 -13.78 7.63
N HIS A 16 -3.30 -12.96 6.63
CA HIS A 16 -2.30 -11.89 6.70
C HIS A 16 -2.89 -10.55 6.29
N ASN A 17 -2.56 -9.49 7.04
CA ASN A 17 -2.97 -8.13 6.69
C ASN A 17 -2.05 -7.53 5.60
N SER A 18 -2.23 -8.03 4.39
CA SER A 18 -1.48 -7.64 3.19
C SER A 18 -1.80 -6.22 2.77
N THR A 19 -3.05 -5.78 2.93
CA THR A 19 -3.46 -4.39 2.67
C THR A 19 -2.72 -3.41 3.58
N GLY A 20 -2.72 -3.66 4.90
CA GLY A 20 -2.03 -2.80 5.86
C GLY A 20 -0.50 -2.85 5.73
N LEU A 21 0.06 -3.98 5.30
CA LEU A 21 1.49 -4.06 4.96
C LEU A 21 1.82 -3.09 3.83
N SER A 22 1.04 -3.14 2.74
CA SER A 22 1.24 -2.31 1.55
C SER A 22 1.07 -0.81 1.86
N GLU A 23 0.10 -0.46 2.70
CA GLU A 23 -0.11 0.92 3.16
C GLU A 23 1.09 1.45 3.94
N ARG A 24 1.60 0.68 4.91
CA ARG A 24 2.78 1.07 5.70
C ARG A 24 4.03 1.17 4.83
N ALA A 25 4.20 0.27 3.87
CA ALA A 25 5.31 0.32 2.91
C ALA A 25 5.28 1.63 2.12
N ARG A 26 4.10 2.05 1.63
CA ARG A 26 3.93 3.33 0.92
C ARG A 26 4.35 4.52 1.75
N ILE A 27 3.85 4.60 2.99
CA ILE A 27 4.19 5.68 3.94
C ILE A 27 5.70 5.73 4.18
N LYS A 28 6.34 4.58 4.41
CA LYS A 28 7.79 4.50 4.63
C LYS A 28 8.61 4.87 3.40
N GLY A 29 8.14 4.54 2.20
CA GLY A 29 8.76 5.00 0.96
C GLY A 29 8.72 6.52 0.81
N ILE A 30 7.58 7.15 1.09
CA ILE A 30 7.46 8.62 1.09
C ILE A 30 8.40 9.25 2.14
N ASP A 31 8.43 8.71 3.36
CA ASP A 31 9.34 9.19 4.41
C ASP A 31 10.81 9.11 3.95
N ALA A 32 11.20 8.02 3.28
CA ALA A 32 12.54 7.85 2.73
C ALA A 32 12.83 8.85 1.61
N MET A 33 11.90 9.08 0.67
CA MET A 33 12.07 10.05 -0.41
C MET A 33 12.25 11.48 0.13
N ILE A 34 11.46 11.88 1.13
CA ILE A 34 11.61 13.17 1.81
C ILE A 34 12.97 13.28 2.48
N SER A 35 13.42 12.21 3.16
CA SER A 35 14.76 12.20 3.80
C SER A 35 15.91 12.34 2.79
N LEU A 36 15.71 11.88 1.55
CA LEU A 36 16.66 11.97 0.44
C LEU A 36 16.60 13.31 -0.32
N GLY A 37 15.67 14.20 0.03
CA GLY A 37 15.61 15.56 -0.51
C GLY A 37 14.36 15.88 -1.35
N LEU A 38 13.33 15.02 -1.34
CA LEU A 38 12.06 15.35 -1.97
C LEU A 38 11.43 16.58 -1.29
N LYS A 39 11.26 17.67 -2.04
CA LYS A 39 10.77 18.97 -1.55
C LYS A 39 9.24 19.04 -1.55
N ILE A 40 8.60 18.23 -0.72
CA ILE A 40 7.15 18.25 -0.54
C ILE A 40 6.80 18.14 0.94
N GLU A 41 5.70 18.76 1.34
CA GLU A 41 5.14 18.52 2.66
C GLU A 41 4.68 17.06 2.78
N ARG A 42 5.10 16.38 3.85
CA ARG A 42 4.78 14.97 4.09
C ARG A 42 3.29 14.68 3.97
N GLN A 43 2.43 15.50 4.57
CA GLN A 43 0.99 15.29 4.54
C GLN A 43 0.44 15.37 3.11
N LYS A 44 0.94 16.31 2.31
CA LYS A 44 0.57 16.43 0.90
C LYS A 44 1.01 15.20 0.09
N ALA A 45 2.22 14.70 0.32
CA ALA A 45 2.71 13.48 -0.34
C ALA A 45 1.88 12.23 0.02
N LEU A 46 1.42 12.13 1.27
CA LEU A 46 0.54 11.04 1.70
C LEU A 46 -0.87 11.11 1.07
N ILE A 47 -1.38 12.31 0.82
CA ILE A 47 -2.65 12.47 0.09
C ILE A 47 -2.47 12.03 -1.36
N LEU A 48 -1.41 12.51 -2.04
CA LEU A 48 -1.14 12.19 -3.44
C LEU A 48 -0.93 10.69 -3.67
N ILE A 49 -0.15 10.01 -2.80
CA ILE A 49 0.08 8.57 -2.95
C ILE A 49 -1.22 7.77 -2.75
N GLN A 50 -2.14 8.27 -1.90
CA GLN A 50 -3.43 7.63 -1.69
C GLN A 50 -4.37 7.83 -2.88
N GLU A 51 -4.36 9.01 -3.50
CA GLU A 51 -5.07 9.28 -4.75
C GLU A 51 -4.56 8.37 -5.88
N ILE A 52 -3.24 8.25 -6.05
CA ILE A 52 -2.63 7.35 -7.04
C ILE A 52 -3.06 5.89 -6.81
N VAL A 53 -3.07 5.42 -5.56
CA VAL A 53 -3.54 4.05 -5.24
C VAL A 53 -5.02 3.87 -5.57
N THR A 54 -5.82 4.92 -5.37
CA THR A 54 -7.26 4.91 -5.65
C THR A 54 -7.52 4.87 -7.17
N ASP A 55 -6.76 5.64 -7.94
CA ASP A 55 -6.94 5.78 -9.39
C ASP A 55 -6.37 4.59 -10.18
N TYR A 56 -5.20 4.08 -9.77
CA TYR A 56 -4.46 3.04 -10.50
C TYR A 56 -4.49 1.66 -9.84
N GLY A 57 -5.07 1.56 -8.65
CA GLY A 57 -5.16 0.32 -7.88
C GLY A 57 -3.90 -0.02 -7.08
N SER A 58 -4.09 -0.79 -6.01
CA SER A 58 -3.03 -1.22 -5.08
C SER A 58 -1.94 -2.09 -5.71
N ASN A 59 -2.22 -2.70 -6.87
CA ASN A 59 -1.30 -3.60 -7.58
C ASN A 59 -0.45 -2.91 -8.65
N SER A 60 -0.56 -1.59 -8.82
CA SER A 60 0.29 -0.86 -9.76
C SER A 60 1.71 -0.71 -9.20
N SER A 61 2.72 -1.00 -10.01
CA SER A 61 4.13 -0.81 -9.66
C SER A 61 4.59 0.65 -9.71
N HIS A 62 3.77 1.54 -10.28
CA HIS A 62 4.17 2.91 -10.63
C HIS A 62 3.74 3.96 -9.59
N HIS A 63 3.47 3.54 -8.34
CA HIS A 63 2.93 4.43 -7.31
C HIS A 63 3.81 5.65 -7.01
N TYR A 64 5.13 5.53 -7.18
CA TYR A 64 6.09 6.62 -6.93
C TYR A 64 6.48 7.42 -8.17
N GLU A 65 6.09 6.97 -9.36
CA GLU A 65 6.47 7.60 -10.64
C GLU A 65 5.52 8.73 -11.03
N PHE A 66 4.28 8.71 -10.52
CA PHE A 66 3.30 9.75 -10.78
C PHE A 66 3.48 10.92 -9.80
N HIS A 67 3.79 12.11 -10.33
CA HIS A 67 3.70 13.41 -9.64
C HIS A 67 4.60 13.65 -8.41
N LEU A 68 5.46 12.71 -8.03
CA LEU A 68 6.42 12.84 -6.92
C LEU A 68 7.87 13.10 -7.36
N ILE A 69 8.13 13.13 -8.68
CA ILE A 69 9.41 13.51 -9.31
C ILE A 69 9.13 14.66 -10.27
#